data_AF-A0A951FL45-F1
#
_entry.id   AF-A0A951FL45-F1
#
_cell.length_a   1.000
_cell.length_b   1.000
_cell.length_c   1.000
_cell.angle_alpha   90.00
_cell.angle_beta   90.00
_cell.angle_gamma   90.00
#
_symmetry.space_group_name_H-M   'P 1'
#
loop_
_entity.id
_entity.type
_entity.pdbx_description
1 polymer ?
#
loop_
_entity_poly.entity_id
_entity_poly.type
_entity_poly.pdbx_seq_one_letter_code
_entity_poly.pdbx_strand_id
1 'polypeptide(L)'
;NLFAALHQSLGQQIDPATPTKLTLGGYPLNIRRDVVPPANNWMLDAAAPWIVALDVPERTRAGYPEDASTVLDAYRAMTQRTQPAVLEFAASAGSRYGAGDSGDRGRTWDSAAWFEAVYGGHYGVRMTPTALLIAPQPLVTLGDDGITNLTYQGANVQINLDAAQRIYRVTTDQPINVQLGPVGDGATIAVDGVERGRTAGLALNAGQTVTVQTIGITRQRSDSAFLNVWQRADAPIQQGSASRSWLWGPLPFRTSVERYAQSPGGERLVEYYDKSRMEITQPAIDRNQRWFVTNGLLVKELVSGRLQVGDAEFEDRAPADAAIAGDPDAANPAPAYRAFAGVVSLNNDRRAEPRVGTDVTATIDQSGQIGDDPALTRPETRISNYEANLGHNIPGVFWRYMTNLPDDWVFAFGYPISEPFWTTARVGGTTKPVLVQLFERRVLTYTPGNPAGFQVEMGNVGQHYHRWRYGFAPWESWNERLR
;
A
#
# COMPACT_ATOMS: atom_id res chain seq x y z
N ASN A 1 -3.71 -0.57 -17.20
CA ASN A 1 -2.61 0.43 -17.23
C ASN A 1 -1.31 -0.33 -17.49
N LEU A 2 -0.54 0.01 -18.52
CA LEU A 2 0.69 -0.70 -18.93
C LEU A 2 1.68 -0.89 -17.76
N PHE A 3 1.95 0.18 -17.00
CA PHE A 3 2.92 0.11 -15.90
C PHE A 3 2.48 -0.79 -14.75
N ALA A 4 1.17 -0.95 -14.53
CA ALA A 4 0.66 -1.92 -13.54
C ALA A 4 0.93 -3.37 -13.98
N ALA A 5 0.82 -3.66 -15.29
CA ALA A 5 1.19 -4.97 -15.82
C ALA A 5 2.70 -5.20 -15.78
N LEU A 6 3.50 -4.15 -16.02
CA LEU A 6 4.95 -4.21 -15.86
C LEU A 6 5.36 -4.42 -14.39
N HIS A 7 4.65 -3.84 -13.44
CA HIS A 7 4.88 -4.11 -12.02
C HIS A 7 4.60 -5.56 -11.66
N GLN A 8 3.44 -6.09 -12.05
CA GLN A 8 3.06 -7.48 -11.79
C GLN A 8 4.01 -8.51 -12.41
N SER A 9 4.67 -8.16 -13.53
CA SER A 9 5.61 -9.02 -14.24
C SER A 9 7.08 -8.65 -14.00
N LEU A 10 7.40 -7.84 -13.00
CA LEU A 10 8.76 -7.37 -12.72
C LEU A 10 9.77 -8.53 -12.61
N GLY A 11 9.39 -9.61 -11.93
CA GLY A 11 10.25 -10.80 -11.79
C GLY A 11 10.51 -11.56 -13.10
N GLN A 12 9.74 -11.31 -14.16
CA GLN A 12 9.98 -11.86 -15.50
C GLN A 12 10.83 -10.92 -16.37
N GLN A 13 10.96 -9.66 -15.97
CA GLN A 13 11.69 -8.62 -16.68
C GLN A 13 13.16 -8.54 -16.27
N ILE A 14 13.49 -9.06 -15.09
CA ILE A 14 14.82 -9.03 -14.52
C ILE A 14 15.28 -10.47 -14.35
N ASP A 15 16.50 -10.76 -14.79
CA ASP A 15 17.16 -12.03 -14.52
C ASP A 15 18.54 -11.80 -13.86
N PRO A 16 19.20 -12.86 -13.34
CA PRO A 16 20.44 -12.72 -12.58
C PRO A 16 21.60 -12.10 -13.37
N ALA A 17 21.55 -12.12 -14.70
CA ALA A 17 22.65 -11.65 -15.54
C ALA A 17 22.32 -10.35 -16.31
N THR A 18 21.05 -10.06 -16.59
CA THR A 18 20.64 -8.97 -17.47
C THR A 18 19.26 -8.41 -17.08
N PRO A 19 19.11 -7.08 -16.86
CA PRO A 19 17.83 -6.43 -16.63
C PRO A 19 17.13 -6.05 -17.94
N THR A 20 15.80 -6.02 -17.93
CA THR A 20 14.93 -5.45 -18.97
C THR A 20 15.24 -5.91 -20.40
N LYS A 21 14.59 -7.00 -20.78
CA LYS A 21 14.65 -7.57 -22.14
C LYS A 21 13.93 -6.68 -23.15
N LEU A 22 14.39 -6.69 -24.41
CA LEU A 22 13.78 -6.01 -25.56
C LEU A 22 12.26 -6.19 -25.65
N THR A 23 11.77 -7.40 -25.34
CA THR A 23 10.34 -7.70 -25.24
C THR A 23 10.11 -8.67 -24.08
N LEU A 24 8.91 -8.65 -23.49
CA LEU A 24 8.52 -9.61 -22.45
C LEU A 24 8.44 -11.02 -23.05
N GLY A 25 9.54 -11.77 -22.94
CA GLY A 25 9.65 -13.12 -23.48
C GLY A 25 9.98 -13.18 -24.96
N GLY A 26 10.71 -12.21 -25.53
CA GLY A 26 11.22 -12.25 -26.91
C GLY A 26 10.18 -12.22 -28.03
N TYR A 27 10.65 -12.02 -29.26
CA TYR A 27 9.83 -12.13 -30.47
C TYR A 27 9.32 -13.56 -30.69
N PRO A 28 8.15 -13.79 -31.34
CA PRO A 28 7.75 -15.13 -31.78
C PRO A 28 8.72 -15.76 -32.81
N LEU A 29 8.95 -17.07 -32.72
CA LEU A 29 9.85 -17.78 -33.65
C LEU A 29 9.37 -17.70 -35.11
N ASN A 30 8.06 -17.60 -35.34
CA ASN A 30 7.46 -17.58 -36.67
C ASN A 30 7.61 -16.24 -37.42
N ILE A 31 8.00 -15.16 -36.74
CA ILE A 31 8.30 -13.87 -37.38
C ILE A 31 9.80 -13.71 -37.69
N ARG A 32 10.62 -14.71 -37.34
CA ARG A 32 12.05 -14.74 -37.65
C ARG A 32 12.27 -15.07 -39.12
N ARG A 33 13.16 -14.31 -39.78
CA ARG A 33 13.77 -14.75 -41.04
C ARG A 33 14.91 -15.72 -40.75
N ASP A 34 14.91 -16.87 -41.40
CA ASP A 34 16.04 -17.80 -41.34
C ASP A 34 17.22 -17.22 -42.12
N VAL A 35 18.17 -16.65 -41.38
CA VAL A 35 19.46 -16.18 -41.91
C VAL A 35 20.48 -17.29 -41.69
N VAL A 36 21.23 -17.64 -42.74
CA VAL A 36 22.31 -18.64 -42.70
C VAL A 36 23.65 -17.95 -43.03
N PRO A 37 24.65 -18.01 -42.13
CA PRO A 37 24.59 -18.65 -40.81
C PRO A 37 23.71 -17.87 -39.82
N PRO A 38 23.12 -18.53 -38.80
CA PRO A 38 22.30 -17.86 -37.80
C PRO A 38 23.14 -16.85 -37.02
N ALA A 39 22.95 -15.57 -37.29
CA ALA A 39 23.63 -14.51 -36.55
C ALA A 39 22.84 -14.17 -35.27
N ASN A 40 23.46 -14.36 -34.11
CA ASN A 40 23.12 -13.74 -32.82
C ASN A 40 21.62 -13.66 -32.44
N ASN A 41 20.86 -14.76 -32.60
CA ASN A 41 19.42 -14.79 -32.26
C ASN A 41 19.12 -14.33 -30.81
N TRP A 42 20.06 -14.54 -29.89
CA TRP A 42 19.97 -14.07 -28.51
C TRP A 42 19.70 -12.56 -28.39
N MET A 43 20.09 -11.76 -29.39
CA MET A 43 19.85 -10.31 -29.44
C MET A 43 18.36 -9.94 -29.54
N LEU A 44 17.49 -10.86 -29.95
CA LEU A 44 16.04 -10.65 -30.02
C LEU A 44 15.34 -10.69 -28.66
N ASP A 45 16.06 -11.08 -27.60
CA ASP A 45 15.60 -11.10 -26.20
C ASP A 45 16.73 -10.65 -25.25
N ALA A 46 17.54 -9.71 -25.72
CA ALA A 46 18.67 -9.16 -24.98
C ALA A 46 18.28 -7.92 -24.17
N ALA A 47 19.04 -7.67 -23.12
CA ALA A 47 19.12 -6.40 -22.42
C ALA A 47 20.06 -5.44 -23.13
N ALA A 48 19.78 -4.15 -22.98
CA ALA A 48 20.61 -3.08 -23.51
C ALA A 48 20.50 -1.83 -22.62
N PRO A 49 21.55 -1.01 -22.53
CA PRO A 49 21.59 0.12 -21.60
C PRO A 49 20.54 1.20 -21.94
N TRP A 50 20.27 1.42 -23.23
CA TRP A 50 19.24 2.36 -23.69
C TRP A 50 17.81 1.93 -23.32
N ILE A 51 17.56 0.64 -23.08
CA ILE A 51 16.26 0.16 -22.58
C ILE A 51 16.10 0.65 -21.14
N VAL A 52 17.12 0.46 -20.30
CA VAL A 52 17.13 0.94 -18.91
C VAL A 52 16.99 2.46 -18.85
N ALA A 53 17.66 3.19 -19.74
CA ALA A 53 17.57 4.64 -19.88
C ALA A 53 16.15 5.15 -20.16
N LEU A 54 15.34 4.38 -20.88
CA LEU A 54 13.95 4.72 -21.16
C LEU A 54 13.02 4.22 -20.04
N ASP A 55 13.25 3.00 -19.56
CA ASP A 55 12.35 2.33 -18.62
C ASP A 55 12.39 2.95 -17.22
N VAL A 56 13.58 3.18 -16.67
CA VAL A 56 13.75 3.69 -15.30
C VAL A 56 13.05 5.05 -15.11
N PRO A 57 13.29 6.07 -15.96
CA PRO A 57 12.61 7.36 -15.82
C PRO A 57 11.09 7.29 -16.05
N GLU A 58 10.63 6.41 -16.95
CA GLU A 58 9.20 6.28 -17.21
C GLU A 58 8.49 5.54 -16.07
N ARG A 59 9.09 4.52 -15.47
CA ARG A 59 8.55 3.87 -14.26
C ARG A 59 8.43 4.83 -13.10
N THR A 60 9.46 5.63 -12.82
CA THR A 60 9.40 6.61 -11.73
C THR A 60 8.26 7.60 -11.96
N ARG A 61 8.17 8.17 -13.17
CA ARG A 61 7.05 9.04 -13.60
C ARG A 61 5.70 8.34 -13.54
N ALA A 62 5.64 7.05 -13.84
CA ALA A 62 4.41 6.28 -13.91
C ALA A 62 3.91 5.76 -12.56
N GLY A 63 4.75 5.67 -11.53
CA GLY A 63 4.26 5.17 -10.25
C GLY A 63 5.21 4.28 -9.47
N TYR A 64 6.34 3.90 -10.03
CA TYR A 64 7.02 2.67 -9.66
C TYR A 64 8.54 2.88 -9.48
N PRO A 65 8.97 3.77 -8.57
CA PRO A 65 10.37 4.03 -8.28
C PRO A 65 11.05 2.82 -7.62
N GLU A 66 10.31 1.97 -6.92
CA GLU A 66 10.84 0.72 -6.37
C GLU A 66 11.18 -0.28 -7.49
N ASP A 67 10.28 -0.45 -8.46
CA ASP A 67 10.55 -1.24 -9.66
C ASP A 67 11.71 -0.65 -10.45
N ALA A 68 11.72 0.68 -10.62
CA ALA A 68 12.79 1.39 -11.31
C ALA A 68 14.14 1.23 -10.60
N SER A 69 14.16 1.28 -9.27
CA SER A 69 15.35 1.05 -8.44
C SER A 69 15.84 -0.39 -8.60
N THR A 70 14.92 -1.36 -8.58
CA THR A 70 15.23 -2.79 -8.81
C THR A 70 15.86 -3.02 -10.19
N VAL A 71 15.31 -2.40 -11.24
CA VAL A 71 15.88 -2.44 -12.60
C VAL A 71 17.26 -1.78 -12.65
N LEU A 72 17.42 -0.62 -12.00
CA LEU A 72 18.68 0.12 -11.96
C LEU A 72 19.79 -0.67 -11.23
N ASP A 73 19.45 -1.34 -10.13
CA ASP A 73 20.36 -2.20 -9.37
C ASP A 73 20.78 -3.43 -10.15
N ALA A 74 19.84 -4.07 -10.86
CA ALA A 74 20.16 -5.18 -11.75
C ALA A 74 21.09 -4.75 -12.90
N TYR A 75 20.93 -3.53 -13.43
CA TYR A 75 21.84 -2.97 -14.43
C TYR A 75 23.23 -2.68 -13.85
N ARG A 76 23.30 -2.14 -12.63
CA ARG A 76 24.55 -1.94 -11.90
C ARG A 76 25.28 -3.28 -11.68
N ALA A 77 24.58 -4.32 -11.26
CA ALA A 77 25.15 -5.66 -11.07
C ALA A 77 25.63 -6.29 -12.40
N MET A 78 24.99 -5.97 -13.53
CA MET A 78 25.44 -6.39 -14.84
C MET A 78 26.74 -5.69 -15.26
N THR A 79 26.77 -4.36 -15.17
CA THR A 79 27.93 -3.55 -15.59
C THR A 79 29.17 -3.80 -14.73
N GLN A 80 29.03 -4.16 -13.46
CA GLN A 80 30.14 -4.57 -12.60
C GLN A 80 30.89 -5.82 -13.08
N ARG A 81 30.29 -6.61 -13.98
CA ARG A 81 30.89 -7.83 -14.55
C ARG A 81 31.56 -7.60 -15.90
N THR A 82 31.56 -6.37 -16.42
CA THR A 82 32.12 -6.03 -17.73
C THR A 82 33.26 -5.03 -17.62
N GLN A 83 34.21 -5.09 -18.55
CA GLN A 83 35.30 -4.12 -18.67
C GLN A 83 35.38 -3.60 -20.12
N PRO A 84 35.18 -2.29 -20.39
CA PRO A 84 34.66 -1.24 -19.49
C PRO A 84 33.28 -1.56 -18.89
N ALA A 85 32.92 -0.86 -17.81
CA ALA A 85 31.70 -1.08 -17.02
C ALA A 85 30.42 -0.54 -17.68
N VAL A 86 30.26 -0.75 -18.99
CA VAL A 86 29.05 -0.49 -19.77
C VAL A 86 29.07 -1.39 -21.00
N LEU A 87 27.99 -2.12 -21.29
CA LEU A 87 27.91 -3.04 -22.43
C LEU A 87 26.78 -2.67 -23.39
N GLU A 88 26.88 -3.12 -24.64
CA GLU A 88 25.86 -2.91 -25.67
C GLU A 88 24.65 -3.84 -25.53
N PHE A 89 24.87 -5.15 -25.72
CA PHE A 89 23.84 -6.18 -25.68
C PHE A 89 24.32 -7.39 -24.90
N ALA A 90 23.49 -7.86 -23.97
CA ALA A 90 23.71 -9.12 -23.28
C ALA A 90 22.39 -9.87 -23.11
N ALA A 91 22.45 -11.19 -23.11
CA ALA A 91 21.34 -12.08 -22.81
C ALA A 91 21.80 -13.16 -21.84
N SER A 92 20.99 -13.47 -20.83
CA SER A 92 21.26 -14.54 -19.88
C SER A 92 20.86 -15.92 -20.44
N ALA A 93 21.24 -16.99 -19.73
CA ALA A 93 20.76 -18.33 -20.04
C ALA A 93 19.23 -18.48 -19.92
N GLY A 94 18.56 -17.58 -19.18
CA GLY A 94 17.10 -17.52 -19.05
C GLY A 94 16.41 -16.70 -20.15
N SER A 95 17.15 -16.16 -21.13
CA SER A 95 16.56 -15.51 -22.30
C SER A 95 16.01 -16.54 -23.29
N ARG A 96 14.93 -16.16 -24.01
CA ARG A 96 14.18 -17.02 -24.94
C ARG A 96 15.05 -17.67 -26.01
N TYR A 97 16.10 -16.97 -26.42
CA TYR A 97 17.00 -17.37 -27.50
C TYR A 97 18.38 -17.80 -27.02
N GLY A 98 18.50 -18.10 -25.71
CA GLY A 98 19.76 -18.47 -25.07
C GLY A 98 20.62 -17.26 -24.71
N ALA A 99 21.76 -17.55 -24.10
CA ALA A 99 22.71 -16.54 -23.65
C ALA A 99 23.52 -15.96 -24.81
N GLY A 100 24.00 -14.73 -24.63
CA GLY A 100 24.96 -14.10 -25.53
C GLY A 100 25.47 -12.76 -25.02
N ASP A 101 26.57 -12.31 -25.61
CA ASP A 101 27.26 -11.06 -25.30
C ASP A 101 27.81 -10.54 -26.64
N SER A 102 27.55 -9.26 -26.97
CA SER A 102 28.02 -8.70 -28.24
C SER A 102 29.53 -8.47 -28.26
N GLY A 103 30.17 -8.42 -27.10
CA GLY A 103 31.57 -8.02 -26.94
C GLY A 103 31.79 -6.51 -27.04
N ASP A 104 30.81 -5.74 -27.54
CA ASP A 104 30.88 -4.29 -27.70
C ASP A 104 30.47 -3.55 -26.41
N ARG A 105 31.21 -2.49 -26.09
CA ARG A 105 31.18 -1.85 -24.76
C ARG A 105 31.92 -0.51 -24.74
N GLY A 106 31.47 0.37 -23.86
CA GLY A 106 32.14 1.64 -23.57
C GLY A 106 31.97 2.74 -24.62
N ARG A 107 31.00 2.63 -25.53
CA ARG A 107 30.70 3.73 -26.46
C ARG A 107 30.01 4.86 -25.71
N THR A 108 30.07 6.06 -26.30
CA THR A 108 29.49 7.26 -25.71
C THR A 108 28.01 7.10 -25.39
N TRP A 109 27.25 6.41 -26.26
CA TRP A 109 25.82 6.21 -26.05
C TRP A 109 25.51 5.14 -24.98
N ASP A 110 26.38 4.15 -24.79
CA ASP A 110 26.25 3.18 -23.69
C ASP A 110 26.35 3.95 -22.35
N SER A 111 27.32 4.87 -22.26
CA SER A 111 27.52 5.70 -21.06
C SER A 111 26.42 6.75 -20.87
N ALA A 112 25.93 7.35 -21.96
CA ALA A 112 24.83 8.31 -21.93
C ALA A 112 23.53 7.68 -21.41
N ALA A 113 23.28 6.40 -21.72
CA ALA A 113 22.12 5.68 -21.22
C ALA A 113 22.12 5.53 -19.69
N TRP A 114 23.29 5.29 -19.08
CA TRP A 114 23.42 5.29 -17.61
C TRP A 114 23.11 6.67 -17.02
N PHE A 115 23.62 7.74 -17.64
CA PHE A 115 23.33 9.10 -17.22
C PHE A 115 21.82 9.38 -17.30
N GLU A 116 21.15 9.05 -18.41
CA GLU A 116 19.71 9.28 -18.56
C GLU A 116 18.89 8.48 -17.53
N ALA A 117 19.25 7.22 -17.26
CA ALA A 117 18.59 6.40 -16.26
C ALA A 117 18.66 7.01 -14.85
N VAL A 118 19.85 7.47 -14.44
CA VAL A 118 20.07 8.06 -13.12
C VAL A 118 19.47 9.47 -13.04
N TYR A 119 19.77 10.34 -13.99
CA TYR A 119 19.37 11.75 -13.92
C TYR A 119 17.90 11.96 -14.27
N GLY A 120 17.39 11.24 -15.27
CA GLY A 120 15.98 11.22 -15.61
C GLY A 120 15.13 10.44 -14.61
N GLY A 121 15.70 9.41 -13.98
CA GLY A 121 15.04 8.54 -13.00
C GLY A 121 14.97 9.17 -11.61
N HIS A 122 16.12 9.48 -11.02
CA HIS A 122 16.23 9.97 -9.65
C HIS A 122 15.90 11.46 -9.52
N TYR A 123 16.52 12.32 -10.34
CA TYR A 123 16.30 13.78 -10.29
C TYR A 123 15.15 14.25 -11.17
N GLY A 124 14.59 13.38 -12.01
CA GLY A 124 13.48 13.72 -12.90
C GLY A 124 13.83 14.80 -13.91
N VAL A 125 15.12 14.95 -14.25
CA VAL A 125 15.61 15.98 -15.16
C VAL A 125 15.29 15.58 -16.60
N ARG A 126 14.73 16.49 -17.38
CA ARG A 126 14.64 16.35 -18.85
C ARG A 126 15.00 17.66 -19.52
N MET A 127 15.95 17.59 -20.44
CA MET A 127 16.31 18.71 -21.29
C MET A 127 15.37 18.76 -22.50
N THR A 128 14.72 19.90 -22.71
CA THR A 128 13.92 20.14 -23.93
C THR A 128 14.42 21.41 -24.62
N PRO A 129 14.04 21.69 -25.87
CA PRO A 129 14.39 22.97 -26.49
C PRO A 129 13.79 24.20 -25.79
N THR A 130 12.69 24.05 -25.03
CA THR A 130 11.91 25.18 -24.51
C THR A 130 12.09 25.41 -23.00
N ALA A 131 12.35 24.35 -22.23
CA ALA A 131 12.58 24.43 -20.78
C ALA A 131 13.37 23.21 -20.24
N LEU A 132 14.07 23.42 -19.14
CA LEU A 132 14.60 22.34 -18.31
C LEU A 132 13.49 21.84 -17.37
N LEU A 133 13.06 20.59 -17.56
CA LEU A 133 12.03 19.98 -16.71
C LEU A 133 12.73 19.34 -15.50
N ILE A 134 12.21 19.58 -14.31
CA ILE A 134 12.75 19.04 -13.05
C ILE A 134 11.56 18.55 -12.21
N ALA A 135 11.49 17.25 -11.96
CA ALA A 135 10.45 16.64 -11.13
C ALA A 135 11.01 15.40 -10.42
N PRO A 136 11.76 15.58 -9.32
CA PRO A 136 12.54 14.50 -8.71
C PRO A 136 11.70 13.28 -8.34
N GLN A 137 12.26 12.08 -8.50
CA GLN A 137 11.67 10.81 -8.07
C GLN A 137 12.76 10.00 -7.37
N PRO A 138 13.08 10.31 -6.10
CA PRO A 138 14.23 9.75 -5.41
C PRO A 138 14.20 8.21 -5.44
N LEU A 139 15.20 7.62 -6.11
CA LEU A 139 15.36 6.15 -6.26
C LEU A 139 16.17 5.52 -5.11
N VAL A 140 16.97 6.35 -4.44
CA VAL A 140 17.89 6.01 -3.35
C VAL A 140 17.93 7.20 -2.39
N THR A 141 18.39 6.99 -1.16
CA THR A 141 18.65 8.10 -0.22
C THR A 141 20.13 8.42 -0.24
N LEU A 142 20.48 9.67 -0.54
CA LEU A 142 21.86 10.14 -0.57
C LEU A 142 22.03 11.28 0.45
N GLY A 143 23.22 11.35 1.06
CA GLY A 143 23.65 12.55 1.77
C GLY A 143 24.11 13.60 0.75
N ASP A 144 23.80 14.87 1.00
CA ASP A 144 24.11 15.99 0.08
C ASP A 144 23.61 15.74 -1.36
N ASP A 145 22.37 15.29 -1.47
CA ASP A 145 21.76 14.86 -2.72
C ASP A 145 21.55 16.04 -3.70
N GLY A 146 21.87 15.83 -4.97
CA GLY A 146 21.80 16.89 -5.97
C GLY A 146 22.70 16.73 -7.19
N ILE A 147 22.58 17.71 -8.09
CA ILE A 147 23.40 17.85 -9.29
C ILE A 147 24.14 19.17 -9.23
N THR A 148 25.45 19.11 -9.41
CA THR A 148 26.30 20.28 -9.65
C THR A 148 26.77 20.29 -11.11
N ASN A 149 26.95 21.48 -11.69
CA ASN A 149 27.49 21.65 -13.04
C ASN A 149 26.66 21.01 -14.16
N LEU A 150 25.32 21.04 -14.04
CA LEU A 150 24.45 20.62 -15.14
C LEU A 150 24.42 21.71 -16.22
N THR A 151 24.99 21.45 -17.38
CA THR A 151 24.93 22.40 -18.49
C THR A 151 23.62 22.28 -19.25
N TYR A 152 22.85 23.36 -19.33
CA TYR A 152 21.63 23.45 -20.13
C TYR A 152 21.58 24.80 -20.87
N GLN A 153 21.57 24.76 -22.21
CA GLN A 153 21.55 25.95 -23.08
C GLN A 153 22.63 27.00 -22.75
N GLY A 154 23.81 26.54 -22.30
CA GLY A 154 24.94 27.40 -21.93
C GLY A 154 24.92 27.88 -20.47
N ALA A 155 23.86 27.63 -19.71
CA ALA A 155 23.79 27.87 -18.28
C ALA A 155 24.34 26.68 -17.48
N ASN A 156 25.04 26.96 -16.38
CA ASN A 156 25.33 26.01 -15.31
C ASN A 156 24.18 26.02 -14.30
N VAL A 157 23.51 24.88 -14.18
CA VAL A 157 22.38 24.67 -13.27
C VAL A 157 22.83 23.76 -12.13
N GLN A 158 22.45 24.16 -10.91
CA GLN A 158 22.64 23.37 -9.70
C GLN A 158 21.26 22.98 -9.16
N ILE A 159 21.13 21.72 -8.76
CA ILE A 159 19.94 21.16 -8.12
C ILE A 159 20.37 20.58 -6.78
N ASN A 160 19.75 20.99 -5.69
CA ASN A 160 19.94 20.37 -4.37
C ASN A 160 18.63 19.74 -3.94
N LEU A 161 18.63 18.46 -3.58
CA LEU A 161 17.45 17.69 -3.24
C LEU A 161 17.48 17.30 -1.76
N ASP A 162 16.40 17.60 -1.06
CA ASP A 162 16.08 17.04 0.25
C ASP A 162 14.86 16.14 0.08
N ALA A 163 15.12 14.87 -0.23
CA ALA A 163 14.07 13.88 -0.47
C ALA A 163 13.20 13.64 0.79
N ALA A 164 13.79 13.75 1.98
CA ALA A 164 13.09 13.53 3.25
C ALA A 164 12.08 14.63 3.54
N GLN A 165 12.44 15.89 3.27
CA GLN A 165 11.52 17.04 3.38
C GLN A 165 10.70 17.27 2.11
N ARG A 166 10.95 16.50 1.04
CA ARG A 166 10.33 16.65 -0.29
C ARG A 166 10.52 18.06 -0.87
N ILE A 167 11.71 18.62 -0.63
CA ILE A 167 12.12 19.95 -1.08
C ILE A 167 13.26 19.79 -2.08
N TYR A 168 13.31 20.64 -3.10
CA TYR A 168 14.54 20.83 -3.88
C TYR A 168 14.76 22.28 -4.23
N ARG A 169 16.02 22.66 -4.44
CA ARG A 169 16.45 24.00 -4.85
C ARG A 169 17.05 23.95 -6.23
N VAL A 170 16.78 24.96 -7.04
CA VAL A 170 17.34 25.11 -8.38
C VAL A 170 18.03 26.48 -8.46
N THR A 171 19.31 26.47 -8.83
CA THR A 171 20.12 27.68 -9.02
C THR A 171 20.71 27.68 -10.42
N THR A 172 20.76 28.84 -11.08
CA THR A 172 21.35 28.98 -12.42
C THR A 172 22.28 30.18 -12.49
N ASP A 173 23.34 30.12 -13.28
CA ASP A 173 24.26 31.24 -13.52
C ASP A 173 23.87 32.12 -14.72
N GLN A 174 22.97 31.64 -15.58
CA GLN A 174 22.44 32.35 -16.75
C GLN A 174 20.91 32.22 -16.81
N PRO A 175 20.22 33.09 -17.57
CA PRO A 175 18.78 32.99 -17.71
C PRO A 175 18.35 31.69 -18.39
N ILE A 176 17.40 30.95 -17.78
CA ILE A 176 16.82 29.72 -18.34
C ILE A 176 15.33 29.64 -18.05
N ASN A 177 14.61 28.91 -18.90
CA ASN A 177 13.25 28.48 -18.59
C ASN A 177 13.28 27.11 -17.90
N VAL A 178 12.53 26.98 -16.81
CA VAL A 178 12.34 25.72 -16.08
C VAL A 178 10.87 25.35 -16.00
N GLN A 179 10.60 24.04 -15.98
CA GLN A 179 9.30 23.48 -15.63
C GLN A 179 9.48 22.60 -14.39
N LEU A 180 8.94 23.05 -13.27
CA LEU A 180 9.12 22.44 -11.96
C LEU A 180 7.92 21.55 -11.62
N GLY A 181 8.18 20.36 -11.08
CA GLY A 181 7.17 19.41 -10.61
C GLY A 181 7.48 18.91 -9.19
N PRO A 182 6.58 18.10 -8.61
CA PRO A 182 6.73 17.61 -7.25
C PRO A 182 7.85 16.58 -7.14
N VAL A 183 8.38 16.44 -5.93
CA VAL A 183 9.20 15.30 -5.53
C VAL A 183 8.29 14.09 -5.33
N GLY A 184 8.64 12.97 -5.96
CA GLY A 184 7.94 11.70 -5.82
C GLY A 184 6.49 11.77 -6.25
N ASP A 185 5.59 11.34 -5.36
CA ASP A 185 4.17 11.23 -5.61
C ASP A 185 3.37 12.50 -5.27
N GLY A 186 4.03 13.64 -5.10
CA GLY A 186 3.42 14.89 -4.63
C GLY A 186 2.19 15.39 -5.40
N ALA A 187 1.30 16.13 -4.71
CA ALA A 187 0.06 16.61 -5.32
C ALA A 187 0.25 17.92 -6.10
N THR A 188 0.77 18.92 -5.40
CA THR A 188 1.07 20.25 -5.88
C THR A 188 2.48 20.63 -5.45
N ILE A 189 2.93 21.80 -5.90
CA ILE A 189 4.18 22.38 -5.43
C ILE A 189 3.94 23.80 -4.92
N ALA A 190 4.70 24.22 -3.91
CA ALA A 190 4.93 25.62 -3.61
C ALA A 190 6.31 26.02 -4.12
N VAL A 191 6.40 27.18 -4.76
CA VAL A 191 7.66 27.80 -5.19
C VAL A 191 7.89 29.03 -4.32
N ASP A 192 9.01 29.05 -3.60
CA ASP A 192 9.37 30.10 -2.64
C ASP A 192 8.24 30.41 -1.64
N GLY A 193 7.60 29.34 -1.14
CA GLY A 193 6.51 29.41 -0.17
C GLY A 193 5.13 29.74 -0.75
N VAL A 194 5.01 29.98 -2.06
CA VAL A 194 3.73 30.28 -2.69
C VAL A 194 3.24 29.06 -3.47
N GLU A 195 2.08 28.54 -3.09
CA GLU A 195 1.44 27.40 -3.77
C GLU A 195 1.20 27.69 -5.26
N ARG A 196 1.39 26.65 -6.07
CA ARG A 196 1.16 26.60 -7.50
C ARG A 196 0.30 25.38 -7.81
N GLY A 197 0.10 25.08 -9.09
CA GLY A 197 -0.49 23.81 -9.50
C GLY A 197 0.46 22.61 -9.31
N ARG A 198 0.12 21.48 -9.94
CA ARG A 198 1.01 20.29 -10.00
C ARG A 198 2.38 20.63 -10.55
N THR A 199 2.45 21.56 -11.50
CA THR A 199 3.71 22.02 -12.09
C THR A 199 3.72 23.53 -12.22
N ALA A 200 4.90 24.14 -12.23
CA ALA A 200 5.09 25.57 -12.45
C ALA A 200 6.17 25.82 -13.50
N GLY A 201 5.84 26.60 -14.53
CA GLY A 201 6.82 27.13 -15.48
C GLY A 201 7.37 28.46 -14.98
N LEU A 202 8.69 28.65 -15.02
CA LEU A 202 9.36 29.88 -14.60
C LEU A 202 10.49 30.25 -15.56
N ALA A 203 10.75 31.54 -15.72
CA ALA A 203 12.01 32.05 -16.24
C ALA A 203 12.89 32.44 -15.05
N LEU A 204 14.02 31.77 -14.87
CA LEU A 204 15.00 32.09 -13.84
C LEU A 204 16.03 33.05 -14.41
N ASN A 205 16.42 34.06 -13.64
CA ASN A 205 17.51 34.98 -13.99
C ASN A 205 18.87 34.44 -13.53
N ALA A 206 19.95 35.01 -14.07
CA ALA A 206 21.31 34.73 -13.61
C ALA A 206 21.46 34.93 -12.09
N GLY A 207 22.03 33.94 -11.40
CA GLY A 207 22.22 33.93 -9.94
C GLY A 207 20.96 33.64 -9.13
N GLN A 208 19.80 33.47 -9.77
CA GLN A 208 18.53 33.21 -9.07
C GLN A 208 18.51 31.77 -8.53
N THR A 209 18.07 31.64 -7.27
CA THR A 209 17.73 30.35 -6.65
C THR A 209 16.24 30.32 -6.35
N VAL A 210 15.59 29.21 -6.67
CA VAL A 210 14.20 28.94 -6.28
C VAL A 210 14.14 27.70 -5.40
N THR A 211 13.31 27.74 -4.35
CA THR A 211 13.02 26.60 -3.49
C THR A 211 11.65 26.04 -3.87
N VAL A 212 11.60 24.75 -4.17
CA VAL A 212 10.37 24.03 -4.48
C VAL A 212 10.05 23.07 -3.36
N GLN A 213 8.89 23.23 -2.74
CA GLN A 213 8.36 22.32 -1.74
C GLN A 213 7.20 21.55 -2.33
N THR A 214 7.22 20.23 -2.15
CA THR A 214 6.11 19.36 -2.52
C THR A 214 5.01 19.42 -1.48
N ILE A 215 3.76 19.56 -1.92
CA ILE A 215 2.58 19.62 -1.06
C ILE A 215 1.64 18.47 -1.41
N GLY A 216 1.17 17.75 -0.37
CA GLY A 216 0.28 16.61 -0.48
C GLY A 216 0.83 15.48 -1.35
N ILE A 217 -0.03 14.54 -1.75
CA ILE A 217 0.28 13.47 -2.71
C ILE A 217 -0.84 13.26 -3.74
N THR A 218 -0.50 13.06 -5.01
CA THR A 218 -1.45 12.79 -6.11
C THR A 218 -1.64 11.31 -6.40
N ARG A 219 -0.73 10.45 -5.96
CA ARG A 219 -0.83 9.01 -6.22
C ARG A 219 -0.92 8.27 -4.89
N GLN A 220 -2.11 7.74 -4.65
CA GLN A 220 -2.39 6.73 -3.65
C GLN A 220 -1.66 5.42 -4.05
N ARG A 221 -0.33 5.36 -3.91
CA ARG A 221 0.46 4.16 -4.22
C ARG A 221 0.35 3.17 -3.08
N SER A 222 -0.05 1.95 -3.40
CA SER A 222 0.12 0.83 -2.49
C SER A 222 1.62 0.61 -2.27
N ASP A 223 2.03 0.39 -1.04
CA ASP A 223 3.40 -0.03 -0.73
C ASP A 223 3.47 -1.56 -0.80
N SER A 224 4.53 -2.11 -1.41
CA SER A 224 4.74 -3.57 -1.52
C SER A 224 4.66 -4.31 -0.18
N ALA A 225 4.92 -3.64 0.94
CA ALA A 225 4.77 -4.21 2.27
C ALA A 225 3.31 -4.56 2.61
N PHE A 226 2.31 -3.78 2.13
CA PHE A 226 0.91 -4.15 2.27
C PHE A 226 0.60 -5.46 1.53
N LEU A 227 1.09 -5.56 0.28
CA LEU A 227 0.95 -6.77 -0.52
C LEU A 227 1.60 -7.98 0.19
N ASN A 228 2.78 -7.81 0.81
CA ASN A 228 3.44 -8.87 1.57
C ASN A 228 2.60 -9.35 2.76
N VAL A 229 1.94 -8.43 3.49
CA VAL A 229 0.98 -8.80 4.57
C VAL A 229 -0.22 -9.55 4.00
N TRP A 230 -0.76 -9.07 2.89
CA TRP A 230 -1.89 -9.71 2.22
C TRP A 230 -1.54 -11.11 1.72
N GLN A 231 -0.38 -11.30 1.11
CA GLN A 231 0.06 -12.57 0.52
C GLN A 231 0.21 -13.69 1.56
N ARG A 232 0.70 -13.38 2.76
CA ARG A 232 0.83 -14.39 3.84
C ARG A 232 -0.51 -14.99 4.26
N ALA A 233 -1.59 -14.22 4.15
CA ALA A 233 -2.91 -14.65 4.56
C ALA A 233 -3.78 -15.04 3.38
N ASP A 234 -4.07 -14.13 2.46
CA ASP A 234 -5.22 -14.26 1.56
C ASP A 234 -4.84 -14.73 0.14
N ALA A 235 -3.56 -14.69 -0.25
CA ALA A 235 -3.13 -15.26 -1.52
C ALA A 235 -3.45 -16.76 -1.67
N PRO A 236 -3.29 -17.63 -0.65
CA PRO A 236 -3.72 -19.03 -0.74
C PRO A 236 -5.21 -19.23 -1.02
N ILE A 237 -6.09 -18.34 -0.52
CA ILE A 237 -7.52 -18.38 -0.84
C ILE A 237 -7.71 -18.03 -2.31
N GLN A 238 -7.10 -16.94 -2.78
CA GLN A 238 -7.21 -16.50 -4.17
C GLN A 238 -6.68 -17.54 -5.16
N GLN A 239 -5.67 -18.31 -4.78
CA GLN A 239 -5.07 -19.39 -5.57
C GLN A 239 -5.85 -20.71 -5.46
N GLY A 240 -6.88 -20.79 -4.62
CA GLY A 240 -7.66 -22.01 -4.38
C GLY A 240 -6.93 -23.09 -3.57
N SER A 241 -5.79 -22.76 -2.95
CA SER A 241 -5.00 -23.68 -2.12
C SER A 241 -5.42 -23.68 -0.64
N ALA A 242 -6.29 -22.77 -0.22
CA ALA A 242 -6.92 -22.74 1.10
C ALA A 242 -8.45 -22.54 0.99
N SER A 243 -9.21 -23.21 1.86
CA SER A 243 -10.67 -23.09 1.95
C SER A 243 -11.08 -22.54 3.33
N ARG A 244 -11.11 -21.20 3.44
CA ARG A 244 -11.58 -20.44 4.62
C ARG A 244 -12.01 -19.03 4.19
N SER A 245 -12.61 -18.28 5.11
CA SER A 245 -12.95 -16.87 4.89
C SER A 245 -11.71 -15.97 4.75
N TRP A 246 -11.87 -14.83 4.08
CA TRP A 246 -10.84 -13.80 3.88
C TRP A 246 -10.45 -13.14 5.19
N LEU A 247 -9.16 -12.89 5.41
CA LEU A 247 -8.66 -12.14 6.57
C LEU A 247 -8.71 -10.63 6.34
N TRP A 248 -8.32 -10.20 5.14
CA TRP A 248 -8.30 -8.80 4.72
C TRP A 248 -9.39 -8.54 3.68
N GLY A 249 -9.47 -9.42 2.67
CA GLY A 249 -10.35 -9.27 1.50
C GLY A 249 -9.62 -9.65 0.22
N PRO A 250 -10.33 -9.81 -0.91
CA PRO A 250 -9.75 -10.27 -2.17
C PRO A 250 -8.75 -9.27 -2.79
N LEU A 251 -8.93 -7.97 -2.54
CA LEU A 251 -8.05 -6.90 -3.02
C LEU A 251 -8.29 -5.62 -2.21
N PRO A 252 -7.33 -4.69 -2.15
CA PRO A 252 -7.57 -3.37 -1.59
C PRO A 252 -8.55 -2.60 -2.47
N PHE A 253 -9.52 -1.92 -1.86
CA PHE A 253 -10.50 -1.09 -2.58
C PHE A 253 -10.12 0.39 -2.60
N ARG A 254 -9.20 0.82 -1.74
CA ARG A 254 -8.70 2.20 -1.72
C ARG A 254 -7.34 2.28 -1.03
N THR A 255 -6.41 2.98 -1.65
CA THR A 255 -5.18 3.44 -0.99
C THR A 255 -5.34 4.93 -0.70
N SER A 256 -4.69 5.51 0.30
CA SER A 256 -4.73 6.96 0.55
C SER A 256 -3.57 7.38 1.44
N VAL A 257 -3.31 8.68 1.56
CA VAL A 257 -2.69 9.20 2.77
C VAL A 257 -3.74 9.75 3.72
N GLU A 258 -3.38 9.77 4.99
CA GLU A 258 -4.15 10.38 6.06
C GLU A 258 -3.21 11.21 6.93
N ARG A 259 -3.68 12.34 7.47
CA ARG A 259 -2.93 13.09 8.47
C ARG A 259 -2.53 12.19 9.63
N TYR A 260 -1.25 12.21 9.98
CA TYR A 260 -0.70 11.59 11.16
C TYR A 260 0.50 12.41 11.67
N ALA A 261 0.35 13.07 12.82
CA ALA A 261 1.28 14.11 13.28
C ALA A 261 2.74 13.62 13.41
N GLN A 262 2.94 12.38 13.83
CA GLN A 262 4.27 11.79 14.06
C GLN A 262 4.84 11.09 12.81
N SER A 263 4.11 11.04 11.70
CA SER A 263 4.60 10.48 10.44
C SER A 263 5.42 11.54 9.68
N PRO A 264 6.50 11.16 8.96
CA PRO A 264 7.23 12.09 8.08
C PRO A 264 6.29 12.86 7.14
N GLY A 265 6.41 14.18 7.11
CA GLY A 265 5.50 15.04 6.34
C GLY A 265 4.10 15.23 6.94
N GLY A 266 3.84 14.70 8.14
CA GLY A 266 2.55 14.81 8.83
C GLY A 266 1.46 13.92 8.26
N GLU A 267 1.82 12.92 7.45
CA GLU A 267 0.89 12.04 6.73
C GLU A 267 1.37 10.59 6.77
N ARG A 268 0.47 9.63 7.04
CA ARG A 268 0.72 8.19 6.93
C ARG A 268 0.09 7.62 5.67
N LEU A 269 0.71 6.61 5.08
CA LEU A 269 0.13 5.85 3.99
C LEU A 269 -0.84 4.81 4.55
N VAL A 270 -2.03 4.68 3.95
CA VAL A 270 -3.04 3.70 4.35
C VAL A 270 -3.60 2.94 3.15
N GLU A 271 -3.99 1.70 3.37
CA GLU A 271 -4.65 0.86 2.39
C GLU A 271 -5.86 0.13 2.99
N TYR A 272 -7.00 0.31 2.36
CA TYR A 272 -8.29 -0.21 2.77
C TYR A 272 -8.62 -1.51 2.05
N TYR A 273 -9.02 -2.48 2.85
CA TYR A 273 -9.54 -3.77 2.45
C TYR A 273 -10.94 -3.96 3.03
N ASP A 274 -11.71 -4.94 2.54
CA ASP A 274 -13.10 -5.12 3.01
C ASP A 274 -13.20 -5.26 4.53
N LYS A 275 -12.26 -6.02 5.12
CA LYS A 275 -12.25 -6.36 6.55
C LYS A 275 -11.27 -5.53 7.36
N SER A 276 -10.47 -4.66 6.72
CA SER A 276 -9.32 -4.00 7.37
C SER A 276 -8.97 -2.63 6.77
N ARG A 277 -8.12 -1.90 7.48
CA ARG A 277 -7.22 -0.89 6.93
C ARG A 277 -5.81 -1.17 7.45
N MET A 278 -4.86 -1.34 6.53
CA MET A 278 -3.44 -1.38 6.82
C MET A 278 -2.83 0.02 6.73
N GLU A 279 -1.73 0.27 7.42
CA GLU A 279 -1.07 1.57 7.45
C GLU A 279 0.44 1.47 7.65
N ILE A 280 1.16 2.45 7.11
CA ILE A 280 2.59 2.69 7.33
C ILE A 280 2.71 4.10 7.90
N THR A 281 2.92 4.16 9.21
CA THR A 281 3.06 5.41 9.98
C THR A 281 4.50 5.87 10.09
N GLN A 282 5.46 4.94 10.05
CA GLN A 282 6.89 5.22 10.22
C GLN A 282 7.66 4.61 9.05
N PRO A 283 7.67 5.25 7.86
CA PRO A 283 8.25 4.66 6.64
C PRO A 283 9.79 4.49 6.71
N ALA A 284 10.46 5.12 7.68
CA ALA A 284 11.91 5.07 7.85
C ALA A 284 12.40 3.89 8.72
N ILE A 285 11.52 3.13 9.38
CA ILE A 285 11.93 1.96 10.17
C ILE A 285 12.22 0.76 9.27
N ASP A 286 12.89 -0.26 9.81
CA ASP A 286 13.21 -1.48 9.06
C ASP A 286 11.95 -2.18 8.55
N ARG A 287 11.85 -2.29 7.23
CA ARG A 287 10.71 -2.85 6.50
C ARG A 287 10.48 -4.34 6.76
N ASN A 288 11.47 -5.04 7.33
CA ASN A 288 11.36 -6.44 7.71
C ASN A 288 10.70 -6.63 9.09
N GLN A 289 10.50 -5.57 9.86
CA GLN A 289 9.82 -5.64 11.14
C GLN A 289 8.34 -5.96 10.95
N ARG A 290 7.79 -6.86 11.77
CA ARG A 290 6.37 -7.24 11.73
C ARG A 290 5.42 -6.03 11.78
N TRP A 291 5.79 -5.02 12.56
CA TRP A 291 4.99 -3.81 12.79
C TRP A 291 5.36 -2.66 11.86
N PHE A 292 6.14 -2.91 10.79
CA PHE A 292 6.34 -1.93 9.71
C PHE A 292 5.00 -1.56 9.06
N VAL A 293 4.18 -2.57 8.78
CA VAL A 293 2.76 -2.41 8.47
C VAL A 293 1.97 -2.67 9.74
N THR A 294 1.09 -1.75 10.12
CA THR A 294 0.12 -1.97 11.19
C THR A 294 -1.30 -2.03 10.65
N ASN A 295 -2.23 -2.46 11.49
CA ASN A 295 -3.66 -2.40 11.22
C ASN A 295 -4.28 -1.35 12.14
N GLY A 296 -5.08 -0.45 11.57
CA GLY A 296 -5.75 0.61 12.34
C GLY A 296 -6.68 0.02 13.41
N LEU A 297 -6.87 0.76 14.51
CA LEU A 297 -7.76 0.39 15.62
C LEU A 297 -9.24 0.65 15.28
N LEU A 298 -9.68 0.12 14.12
CA LEU A 298 -10.90 0.58 13.46
C LEU A 298 -12.15 0.46 14.33
N VAL A 299 -12.32 -0.68 15.02
CA VAL A 299 -13.50 -0.90 15.85
C VAL A 299 -13.47 -0.01 17.09
N LYS A 300 -12.29 0.15 17.72
CA LYS A 300 -12.13 1.07 18.85
C LYS A 300 -12.55 2.49 18.47
N GLU A 301 -12.07 2.98 17.32
CA GLU A 301 -12.40 4.31 16.80
C GLU A 301 -13.88 4.44 16.39
N LEU A 302 -14.46 3.41 15.75
CA LEU A 302 -15.87 3.39 15.34
C LEU A 302 -16.83 3.45 16.53
N VAL A 303 -16.51 2.74 17.62
CA VAL A 303 -17.33 2.76 18.85
C VAL A 303 -17.13 4.05 19.62
N SER A 304 -15.89 4.55 19.72
CA SER A 304 -15.59 5.74 20.53
C SER A 304 -15.87 7.07 19.83
N GLY A 305 -15.94 7.08 18.49
CA GLY A 305 -15.97 8.31 17.72
C GLY A 305 -14.65 9.07 17.69
N ARG A 306 -13.54 8.47 18.16
CA ARG A 306 -12.24 9.16 18.27
C ARG A 306 -11.31 8.73 17.15
N LEU A 307 -11.24 9.53 16.09
CA LEU A 307 -10.42 9.27 14.91
C LEU A 307 -8.94 9.51 15.23
N GLN A 308 -8.08 8.51 15.11
CA GLN A 308 -6.66 8.69 15.38
C GLN A 308 -5.97 9.49 14.26
N VAL A 309 -5.30 10.59 14.64
CA VAL A 309 -4.51 11.48 13.76
C VAL A 309 -3.09 11.73 14.27
N GLY A 310 -2.67 10.97 15.29
CA GLY A 310 -1.32 10.91 15.82
C GLY A 310 -1.24 9.87 16.95
N ASP A 311 -0.06 9.64 17.52
CA ASP A 311 0.18 8.64 18.57
C ASP A 311 -0.77 8.84 19.77
N ALA A 312 -0.96 10.11 20.17
CA ALA A 312 -1.85 10.53 21.25
C ALA A 312 -2.84 11.63 20.80
N GLU A 313 -3.01 11.84 19.50
CA GLU A 313 -3.86 12.89 18.93
C GLU A 313 -5.08 12.30 18.24
N PHE A 314 -6.25 12.87 18.52
CA PHE A 314 -7.54 12.38 18.06
C PHE A 314 -8.43 13.53 17.59
N GLU A 315 -9.21 13.27 16.54
CA GLU A 315 -10.33 14.12 16.11
C GLU A 315 -11.64 13.49 16.60
N ASP A 316 -12.51 14.29 17.22
CA ASP A 316 -13.81 13.82 17.70
C ASP A 316 -14.85 13.80 16.59
N ARG A 317 -15.60 12.70 16.52
CA ARG A 317 -16.70 12.45 15.59
C ARG A 317 -17.84 11.75 16.30
N ALA A 318 -19.02 11.73 15.66
CA ALA A 318 -20.10 10.87 16.10
C ALA A 318 -19.66 9.38 15.98
N PRO A 319 -19.89 8.54 17.00
CA PRO A 319 -19.73 7.09 16.87
C PRO A 319 -20.55 6.52 15.71
N ALA A 320 -20.09 5.41 15.12
CA ALA A 320 -20.65 4.91 13.88
C ALA A 320 -22.04 4.27 14.02
N ASP A 321 -22.92 4.62 13.07
CA ASP A 321 -24.29 4.09 12.93
C ASP A 321 -24.37 2.77 12.14
N ALA A 322 -23.26 2.31 11.56
CA ALA A 322 -23.24 1.06 10.82
C ALA A 322 -23.50 -0.13 11.76
N ALA A 323 -24.40 -1.03 11.35
CA ALA A 323 -24.66 -2.28 12.04
C ALA A 323 -23.36 -3.12 12.17
N ILE A 324 -23.18 -3.75 13.33
CA ILE A 324 -21.97 -4.52 13.66
C ILE A 324 -21.87 -5.82 12.84
N ALA A 325 -23.01 -6.37 12.43
CA ALA A 325 -23.13 -7.62 11.71
C ALA A 325 -24.37 -7.63 10.80
N GLY A 326 -24.32 -8.42 9.73
CA GLY A 326 -25.44 -8.62 8.81
C GLY A 326 -25.47 -7.64 7.63
N ASP A 327 -26.62 -7.64 6.95
CA ASP A 327 -26.85 -6.92 5.70
C ASP A 327 -26.85 -5.39 5.95
N PRO A 328 -26.30 -4.58 5.03
CA PRO A 328 -26.19 -3.12 5.18
C PRO A 328 -27.51 -2.41 4.79
N ASP A 329 -28.64 -2.85 5.36
CA ASP A 329 -29.96 -2.28 5.12
C ASP A 329 -30.64 -1.80 6.41
N ALA A 330 -31.62 -0.90 6.26
CA ALA A 330 -32.31 -0.28 7.38
C ALA A 330 -33.21 -1.24 8.18
N ALA A 331 -33.50 -2.43 7.65
CA ALA A 331 -34.30 -3.45 8.32
C ALA A 331 -33.45 -4.40 9.16
N ASN A 332 -32.12 -4.27 9.15
CA ASN A 332 -31.23 -5.07 9.99
C ASN A 332 -31.36 -4.66 11.48
N PRO A 333 -31.83 -5.57 12.37
CA PRO A 333 -32.05 -5.25 13.78
C PRO A 333 -30.76 -5.28 14.63
N ALA A 334 -29.60 -5.56 14.03
CA ALA A 334 -28.35 -5.62 14.75
C ALA A 334 -27.96 -4.25 15.35
N PRO A 335 -27.33 -4.22 16.53
CA PRO A 335 -26.78 -2.99 17.09
C PRO A 335 -25.72 -2.39 16.18
N ALA A 336 -25.70 -1.07 16.12
CA ALA A 336 -24.62 -0.32 15.52
C ALA A 336 -23.40 -0.24 16.46
N TYR A 337 -22.22 0.12 15.94
CA TYR A 337 -21.02 0.32 16.77
C TYR A 337 -21.29 1.25 17.96
N ARG A 338 -22.04 2.34 17.76
CA ARG A 338 -22.39 3.29 18.82
C ARG A 338 -23.13 2.66 20.01
N ALA A 339 -23.89 1.59 19.80
CA ALA A 339 -24.65 0.92 20.86
C ALA A 339 -23.74 0.19 21.86
N PHE A 340 -22.50 -0.11 21.48
CA PHE A 340 -21.54 -0.82 22.32
C PHE A 340 -20.78 0.10 23.29
N ALA A 341 -20.92 1.43 23.21
CA ALA A 341 -20.14 2.38 24.01
C ALA A 341 -20.21 2.12 25.54
N GLY A 342 -21.34 1.60 26.03
CA GLY A 342 -21.55 1.27 27.44
C GLY A 342 -20.91 -0.05 27.90
N VAL A 343 -20.41 -0.88 26.99
CA VAL A 343 -19.99 -2.27 27.26
C VAL A 343 -18.59 -2.60 26.73
N VAL A 344 -17.86 -1.60 26.23
CA VAL A 344 -16.49 -1.78 25.71
C VAL A 344 -15.41 -1.11 26.57
N SER A 345 -14.24 -1.72 26.58
CA SER A 345 -13.00 -1.21 27.18
C SER A 345 -12.27 -0.29 26.21
N LEU A 346 -12.41 1.02 26.38
CA LEU A 346 -11.74 2.02 25.54
C LEU A 346 -10.45 2.54 26.18
N ASN A 347 -10.43 2.60 27.51
CA ASN A 347 -9.32 3.12 28.31
C ASN A 347 -8.95 2.15 29.45
N ASN A 348 -8.97 0.84 29.15
CA ASN A 348 -8.79 -0.23 30.14
C ASN A 348 -9.84 -0.20 31.28
N ASP A 349 -11.00 0.41 31.01
CA ASP A 349 -12.22 0.41 31.80
C ASP A 349 -13.09 -0.81 31.45
N ARG A 350 -14.23 -1.04 32.13
CA ARG A 350 -15.23 -2.08 31.77
C ARG A 350 -14.69 -3.51 31.57
N ARG A 351 -13.61 -3.84 32.28
CA ARG A 351 -13.04 -5.19 32.36
C ARG A 351 -14.06 -6.17 32.96
N ALA A 352 -14.03 -7.41 32.52
CA ALA A 352 -14.80 -8.52 33.07
C ALA A 352 -13.93 -9.45 33.91
N GLU A 353 -14.55 -10.14 34.87
CA GLU A 353 -13.88 -11.21 35.62
C GLU A 353 -13.65 -12.45 34.72
N PRO A 354 -12.57 -13.22 34.93
CA PRO A 354 -12.36 -14.47 34.23
C PRO A 354 -13.47 -15.49 34.53
N ARG A 355 -14.10 -16.04 33.48
CA ARG A 355 -15.18 -17.04 33.59
C ARG A 355 -15.00 -18.20 32.62
N VAL A 356 -13.78 -18.70 32.50
CA VAL A 356 -13.47 -19.87 31.66
C VAL A 356 -14.33 -21.07 32.06
N GLY A 357 -14.90 -21.74 31.07
CA GLY A 357 -15.79 -22.89 31.24
C GLY A 357 -17.29 -22.54 31.37
N THR A 358 -17.66 -21.26 31.46
CA THR A 358 -19.08 -20.85 31.53
C THR A 358 -19.70 -20.68 30.15
N ASP A 359 -21.01 -20.93 30.05
CA ASP A 359 -21.75 -20.74 28.81
C ASP A 359 -21.91 -19.24 28.45
N VAL A 360 -22.06 -18.96 27.15
CA VAL A 360 -22.30 -17.60 26.64
C VAL A 360 -23.77 -17.46 26.31
N THR A 361 -24.49 -16.78 27.21
CA THR A 361 -25.94 -16.54 27.16
C THR A 361 -26.28 -15.04 27.10
N ALA A 362 -25.31 -14.18 27.39
CA ALA A 362 -25.50 -12.73 27.36
C ALA A 362 -25.94 -12.26 25.96
N THR A 363 -26.96 -11.43 25.92
CA THR A 363 -27.48 -10.81 24.68
C THR A 363 -27.20 -9.31 24.69
N ILE A 364 -27.21 -8.69 23.51
CA ILE A 364 -27.24 -7.23 23.35
C ILE A 364 -28.24 -6.85 22.27
N ASP A 365 -29.09 -5.86 22.56
CA ASP A 365 -30.09 -5.37 21.62
C ASP A 365 -29.63 -4.14 20.83
N GLN A 366 -30.48 -3.66 19.91
CA GLN A 366 -30.19 -2.50 19.05
C GLN A 366 -29.91 -1.20 19.84
N SER A 367 -30.41 -1.10 21.07
CA SER A 367 -30.20 0.05 21.97
C SER A 367 -28.95 -0.06 22.83
N GLY A 368 -28.25 -1.21 22.77
CA GLY A 368 -27.07 -1.50 23.60
C GLY A 368 -27.42 -2.04 24.98
N GLN A 369 -28.67 -2.43 25.22
CA GLN A 369 -29.06 -3.06 26.48
C GLN A 369 -28.62 -4.52 26.51
N ILE A 370 -27.99 -4.92 27.62
CA ILE A 370 -27.59 -6.30 27.85
C ILE A 370 -28.77 -7.09 28.41
N GLY A 371 -28.99 -8.29 27.88
CA GLY A 371 -29.90 -9.29 28.44
C GLY A 371 -29.21 -10.64 28.64
N ASP A 372 -30.02 -11.66 28.90
CA ASP A 372 -29.57 -13.05 29.04
C ASP A 372 -30.60 -13.97 28.37
N ASP A 373 -30.13 -14.88 27.52
CA ASP A 373 -30.96 -15.91 26.89
C ASP A 373 -30.28 -17.28 26.98
N PRO A 374 -30.65 -18.10 27.98
CA PRO A 374 -30.12 -19.45 28.13
C PRO A 374 -30.39 -20.37 26.94
N ALA A 375 -31.40 -20.09 26.10
CA ALA A 375 -31.70 -20.91 24.92
C ALA A 375 -30.64 -20.78 23.81
N LEU A 376 -29.78 -19.76 23.89
CA LEU A 376 -28.65 -19.58 22.96
C LEU A 376 -27.38 -20.32 23.40
N THR A 377 -27.44 -21.06 24.51
CA THR A 377 -26.33 -21.89 25.00
C THR A 377 -25.87 -22.87 23.94
N ARG A 378 -24.57 -22.87 23.67
CA ARG A 378 -23.94 -23.79 22.71
C ARG A 378 -22.59 -24.27 23.25
N PRO A 379 -22.29 -25.58 23.16
CA PRO A 379 -21.01 -26.11 23.64
C PRO A 379 -19.78 -25.41 23.03
N GLU A 380 -19.85 -25.06 21.75
CA GLU A 380 -18.75 -24.42 21.03
C GLU A 380 -18.54 -22.94 21.39
N THR A 381 -19.54 -22.26 21.97
CA THR A 381 -19.44 -20.85 22.36
C THR A 381 -19.05 -20.65 23.82
N ARG A 382 -18.97 -21.73 24.62
CA ARG A 382 -18.48 -21.71 25.99
C ARG A 382 -17.13 -20.98 26.08
N ILE A 383 -16.95 -20.16 27.12
CA ILE A 383 -15.71 -19.41 27.31
C ILE A 383 -14.55 -20.39 27.45
N SER A 384 -13.53 -20.20 26.62
CA SER A 384 -12.32 -21.05 26.60
C SER A 384 -11.09 -20.33 27.12
N ASN A 385 -11.04 -19.02 26.94
CA ASN A 385 -9.87 -18.20 27.21
C ASN A 385 -10.29 -16.88 27.87
N TYR A 386 -9.37 -16.31 28.65
CA TYR A 386 -9.48 -14.98 29.21
C TYR A 386 -8.21 -14.20 28.83
N GLU A 387 -8.39 -13.03 28.23
CA GLU A 387 -7.30 -12.15 27.83
C GLU A 387 -7.14 -11.01 28.83
N ALA A 388 -6.00 -10.99 29.52
CA ALA A 388 -5.77 -10.12 30.68
C ALA A 388 -5.41 -8.67 30.33
N ASN A 389 -4.98 -8.37 29.10
CA ASN A 389 -4.54 -7.01 28.74
C ASN A 389 -5.68 -6.00 28.88
N LEU A 390 -6.84 -6.30 28.29
CA LEU A 390 -8.07 -5.51 28.44
C LEU A 390 -9.15 -6.22 29.28
N GLY A 391 -8.88 -7.44 29.74
CA GLY A 391 -9.71 -8.15 30.72
C GLY A 391 -11.03 -8.67 30.15
N HIS A 392 -10.98 -9.49 29.10
CA HIS A 392 -12.19 -10.03 28.47
C HIS A 392 -12.11 -11.52 28.18
N ASN A 393 -13.28 -12.15 28.23
CA ASN A 393 -13.46 -13.57 27.96
C ASN A 393 -13.65 -13.82 26.45
N ILE A 394 -13.09 -14.93 25.95
CA ILE A 394 -13.15 -15.31 24.54
C ILE A 394 -13.87 -16.68 24.40
N PRO A 395 -14.97 -16.75 23.64
CA PRO A 395 -15.65 -17.99 23.28
C PRO A 395 -14.71 -18.98 22.59
N GLY A 396 -14.88 -20.28 22.87
CA GLY A 396 -14.11 -21.37 22.25
C GLY A 396 -14.08 -21.32 20.72
N VAL A 397 -15.22 -21.00 20.11
CA VAL A 397 -15.35 -20.88 18.65
C VAL A 397 -14.49 -19.75 18.08
N PHE A 398 -14.39 -18.61 18.77
CA PHE A 398 -13.54 -17.48 18.34
C PHE A 398 -12.07 -17.72 18.65
N TRP A 399 -11.76 -18.28 19.82
CA TRP A 399 -10.39 -18.62 20.17
C TRP A 399 -9.77 -19.58 19.14
N ARG A 400 -10.46 -20.69 18.86
CA ARG A 400 -10.03 -21.68 17.84
C ARG A 400 -9.89 -21.05 16.46
N TYR A 401 -10.79 -20.14 16.08
CA TYR A 401 -10.70 -19.44 14.81
C TYR A 401 -9.41 -18.60 14.73
N MET A 402 -9.18 -17.75 15.73
CA MET A 402 -8.04 -16.83 15.78
C MET A 402 -6.70 -17.56 15.84
N THR A 403 -6.58 -18.62 16.65
CA THR A 403 -5.32 -19.36 16.80
C THR A 403 -4.97 -20.26 15.62
N ASN A 404 -5.91 -20.48 14.69
CA ASN A 404 -5.69 -21.27 13.48
C ASN A 404 -5.36 -20.41 12.25
N LEU A 405 -5.25 -19.09 12.41
CA LEU A 405 -4.91 -18.19 11.30
C LEU A 405 -3.41 -18.28 10.95
N PRO A 406 -3.05 -17.99 9.68
CA PRO A 406 -1.66 -18.01 9.24
C PRO A 406 -0.84 -16.81 9.74
N ASP A 407 -1.49 -15.80 10.33
CA ASP A 407 -0.83 -14.64 10.93
C ASP A 407 -1.18 -14.55 12.42
N ASP A 408 -0.40 -13.76 13.16
CA ASP A 408 -0.61 -13.53 14.58
C ASP A 408 -1.98 -12.88 14.84
N TRP A 409 -2.74 -13.43 15.79
CA TRP A 409 -4.09 -12.95 16.04
C TRP A 409 -4.09 -11.56 16.68
N VAL A 410 -3.10 -11.21 17.50
CA VAL A 410 -3.01 -9.85 18.09
C VAL A 410 -2.74 -8.84 16.97
N PHE A 411 -1.88 -9.18 16.01
CA PHE A 411 -1.65 -8.39 14.82
C PHE A 411 -2.93 -8.16 14.00
N ALA A 412 -3.75 -9.20 13.78
CA ALA A 412 -4.95 -9.11 12.96
C ALA A 412 -6.16 -8.46 13.68
N PHE A 413 -6.42 -8.81 14.94
CA PHE A 413 -7.63 -8.42 15.69
C PHE A 413 -7.37 -7.34 16.74
N GLY A 414 -6.16 -7.28 17.30
CA GLY A 414 -5.90 -6.59 18.56
C GLY A 414 -6.54 -7.33 19.74
N TYR A 415 -6.56 -6.71 20.90
CA TYR A 415 -7.16 -7.32 22.09
C TYR A 415 -8.70 -7.26 22.04
N PRO A 416 -9.41 -8.23 22.64
CA PRO A 416 -10.86 -8.11 22.84
C PRO A 416 -11.15 -6.86 23.66
N ILE A 417 -12.16 -6.10 23.26
CA ILE A 417 -12.63 -4.89 23.97
C ILE A 417 -14.04 -5.07 24.54
N SER A 418 -14.70 -6.20 24.29
CA SER A 418 -16.02 -6.52 24.82
C SER A 418 -16.09 -7.97 25.28
N GLU A 419 -17.04 -8.26 26.17
CA GLU A 419 -17.53 -9.63 26.33
C GLU A 419 -18.25 -10.10 25.03
N PRO A 420 -18.39 -11.41 24.83
CA PRO A 420 -19.14 -11.96 23.70
C PRO A 420 -20.66 -11.84 23.96
N PHE A 421 -21.41 -11.30 23.00
CA PHE A 421 -22.84 -11.10 23.10
C PHE A 421 -23.59 -11.71 21.92
N TRP A 422 -24.72 -12.34 22.19
CA TRP A 422 -25.67 -12.70 21.14
C TRP A 422 -26.51 -11.49 20.74
N THR A 423 -26.69 -11.30 19.43
CA THR A 423 -27.63 -10.32 18.89
C THR A 423 -28.47 -10.97 17.80
N THR A 424 -29.60 -10.36 17.48
CA THR A 424 -30.33 -10.67 16.26
C THR A 424 -29.75 -9.84 15.11
N ALA A 425 -29.50 -10.45 13.95
CA ALA A 425 -29.03 -9.76 12.75
C ALA A 425 -29.70 -10.32 11.51
N ARG A 426 -29.88 -9.49 10.49
CA ARG A 426 -30.35 -9.92 9.17
C ARG A 426 -29.14 -10.34 8.34
N VAL A 427 -29.04 -11.60 7.94
CA VAL A 427 -27.90 -12.13 7.18
C VAL A 427 -28.43 -12.87 5.95
N GLY A 428 -28.14 -12.35 4.76
CA GLY A 428 -28.65 -12.91 3.50
C GLY A 428 -30.18 -12.82 3.43
N GLY A 429 -30.74 -11.68 3.83
CA GLY A 429 -32.17 -11.40 3.87
C GLY A 429 -32.93 -12.03 5.04
N THR A 430 -32.30 -12.93 5.80
CA THR A 430 -32.95 -13.72 6.87
C THR A 430 -32.46 -13.30 8.25
N THR A 431 -33.41 -12.99 9.15
CA THR A 431 -33.13 -12.68 10.55
C THR A 431 -32.75 -13.94 11.33
N LYS A 432 -31.60 -13.92 12.02
CA LYS A 432 -31.08 -15.05 12.80
C LYS A 432 -30.22 -14.56 13.98
N PRO A 433 -30.04 -15.39 15.04
CA PRO A 433 -29.11 -15.08 16.11
C PRO A 433 -27.66 -15.18 15.62
N VAL A 434 -26.85 -14.18 15.97
CA VAL A 434 -25.43 -14.07 15.65
C VAL A 434 -24.68 -13.72 16.94
N LEU A 435 -23.67 -14.51 17.27
CA LEU A 435 -22.76 -14.17 18.36
C LEU A 435 -21.74 -13.17 17.84
N VAL A 436 -21.51 -12.07 18.55
CA VAL A 436 -20.55 -11.03 18.16
C VAL A 436 -19.58 -10.76 19.30
N GLN A 437 -18.32 -10.47 18.94
CA GLN A 437 -17.34 -9.93 19.87
C GLN A 437 -16.49 -8.86 19.18
N LEU A 438 -16.30 -7.75 19.87
CA LEU A 438 -15.48 -6.64 19.41
C LEU A 438 -14.05 -6.79 19.92
N PHE A 439 -13.11 -6.61 19.01
CA PHE A 439 -11.67 -6.48 19.26
C PHE A 439 -11.24 -5.10 18.80
N GLU A 440 -10.07 -4.61 19.22
CA GLU A 440 -9.63 -3.25 18.89
C GLU A 440 -9.66 -2.94 17.39
N ARG A 441 -9.31 -3.91 16.55
CA ARG A 441 -9.18 -3.74 15.09
C ARG A 441 -10.32 -4.38 14.30
N ARG A 442 -11.03 -5.35 14.87
CA ARG A 442 -11.96 -6.23 14.14
C ARG A 442 -13.18 -6.65 14.96
N VAL A 443 -14.22 -7.07 14.24
CA VAL A 443 -15.39 -7.73 14.80
C VAL A 443 -15.37 -9.18 14.34
N LEU A 444 -15.50 -10.11 15.27
CA LEU A 444 -15.79 -11.51 14.96
C LEU A 444 -17.28 -11.78 15.14
N THR A 445 -17.84 -12.52 14.18
CA THR A 445 -19.21 -13.00 14.22
C THR A 445 -19.24 -14.52 14.16
N TYR A 446 -20.19 -15.16 14.86
CA TYR A 446 -20.46 -16.58 14.73
C TYR A 446 -21.94 -16.81 14.42
N THR A 447 -22.20 -17.44 13.28
CA THR A 447 -23.53 -17.82 12.80
C THR A 447 -23.60 -19.34 12.68
N PRO A 448 -24.24 -20.05 13.63
CA PRO A 448 -24.26 -21.52 13.67
C PRO A 448 -24.82 -22.17 12.41
N GLY A 449 -25.78 -21.52 11.75
CA GLY A 449 -26.46 -22.02 10.56
C GLY A 449 -25.69 -21.87 9.25
N ASN A 450 -24.50 -21.27 9.26
CA ASN A 450 -23.65 -21.20 8.07
C ASN A 450 -22.96 -22.56 7.81
N PRO A 451 -22.52 -22.83 6.56
CA PRO A 451 -21.75 -24.03 6.25
C PRO A 451 -20.49 -24.17 7.13
N ALA A 452 -20.07 -25.42 7.38
CA ALA A 452 -18.84 -25.69 8.12
C ALA A 452 -17.65 -24.97 7.47
N GLY A 453 -16.83 -24.32 8.29
CA GLY A 453 -15.73 -23.46 7.82
C GLY A 453 -16.11 -21.98 7.56
N PHE A 454 -17.40 -21.67 7.48
CA PHE A 454 -17.95 -20.31 7.27
C PHE A 454 -18.84 -19.84 8.43
N GLN A 455 -18.81 -20.55 9.55
CA GLN A 455 -19.59 -20.18 10.72
C GLN A 455 -19.01 -18.98 11.45
N VAL A 456 -17.68 -18.83 11.45
CA VAL A 456 -17.00 -17.64 11.97
C VAL A 456 -16.60 -16.76 10.81
N GLU A 457 -16.99 -15.49 10.87
CA GLU A 457 -16.65 -14.50 9.86
C GLU A 457 -16.16 -13.21 10.53
N MET A 458 -15.48 -12.40 9.73
CA MET A 458 -15.16 -11.01 10.11
C MET A 458 -16.17 -10.08 9.47
N GLY A 459 -16.64 -9.11 10.26
CA GLY A 459 -17.39 -7.98 9.72
C GLY A 459 -16.56 -7.22 8.67
N ASN A 460 -17.23 -6.57 7.72
CA ASN A 460 -16.57 -5.71 6.74
C ASN A 460 -16.17 -4.37 7.38
N VAL A 461 -15.35 -4.42 8.44
CA VAL A 461 -14.99 -3.27 9.26
C VAL A 461 -14.23 -2.22 8.45
N GLY A 462 -13.39 -2.62 7.49
CA GLY A 462 -12.67 -1.67 6.63
C GLY A 462 -13.61 -0.84 5.76
N GLN A 463 -14.67 -1.47 5.25
CA GLN A 463 -15.76 -0.79 4.55
C GLN A 463 -16.54 0.16 5.48
N HIS A 464 -16.90 -0.29 6.68
CA HIS A 464 -17.66 0.52 7.65
C HIS A 464 -16.85 1.74 8.09
N TYR A 465 -15.56 1.54 8.37
CA TYR A 465 -14.63 2.60 8.74
C TYR A 465 -14.40 3.59 7.60
N HIS A 466 -14.27 3.14 6.36
CA HIS A 466 -14.18 4.03 5.21
C HIS A 466 -15.41 4.94 5.10
N ARG A 467 -16.61 4.36 5.19
CA ARG A 467 -17.88 5.11 5.15
C ARG A 467 -17.97 6.11 6.30
N TRP A 468 -17.63 5.69 7.52
CA TRP A 468 -17.63 6.57 8.70
C TRP A 468 -16.62 7.71 8.58
N ARG A 469 -15.43 7.45 8.00
CA ARG A 469 -14.38 8.46 7.85
C ARG A 469 -14.66 9.45 6.71
N TYR A 470 -15.23 9.00 5.59
CA TYR A 470 -15.33 9.80 4.36
C TYR A 470 -16.75 10.08 3.88
N GLY A 471 -17.78 9.53 4.52
CA GLY A 471 -19.17 9.78 4.20
C GLY A 471 -19.76 8.94 3.06
N PHE A 472 -18.98 8.05 2.43
CA PHE A 472 -19.47 7.17 1.36
C PHE A 472 -18.85 5.77 1.44
N ALA A 473 -19.64 4.77 1.03
CA ALA A 473 -19.19 3.40 0.93
C ALA A 473 -18.56 3.11 -0.44
N PRO A 474 -17.53 2.23 -0.51
CA PRO A 474 -16.88 1.92 -1.77
C PRO A 474 -17.82 1.34 -2.85
N TRP A 475 -18.89 0.62 -2.47
CA TRP A 475 -19.89 0.08 -3.41
C TRP A 475 -20.95 1.09 -3.87
N GLU A 476 -21.11 2.23 -3.19
CA GLU A 476 -22.04 3.30 -3.61
C GLU A 476 -21.52 4.01 -4.87
N SER A 477 -20.23 3.86 -5.19
CA SER A 477 -19.51 4.66 -6.18
C SER A 477 -19.66 4.25 -7.66
N TRP A 478 -20.47 3.23 -7.99
CA TRP A 478 -20.68 2.82 -9.39
C TRP A 478 -21.82 3.56 -10.11
N ASN A 479 -22.81 4.12 -9.40
CA ASN A 479 -23.98 4.75 -10.05
C ASN A 479 -24.04 6.28 -9.96
N GLU A 480 -23.31 6.93 -9.05
CA GLU A 480 -23.37 8.39 -8.87
C GLU A 480 -22.29 9.18 -9.62
N ARG A 481 -21.30 8.53 -10.24
CA ARG A 481 -20.25 9.21 -11.04
C ARG A 481 -20.69 9.57 -12.46
N LEU A 482 -21.96 9.38 -12.82
CA LEU A 482 -22.56 9.73 -14.11
C LEU A 482 -23.77 10.69 -13.99
N ARG A 483 -23.88 11.45 -12.90
CA ARG A 483 -24.86 12.54 -12.78
C ARG A 483 -24.18 13.87 -12.54
#